data_AF-A0A0D1V0N7-F1
#
_entry.id   AF-A0A0D1V0N7-F1
#
_cell.length_a   1.000
_cell.length_b   1.000
_cell.length_c   1.000
_cell.angle_alpha   90.00
_cell.angle_beta   90.00
_cell.angle_gamma   90.00
#
_symmetry.space_group_name_H-M   'P 1'
#
loop_
_entity.id
_entity.type
_entity.pdbx_description
1 polymer ?
#
loop_
_entity_poly.entity_id
_entity_poly.type
_entity_poly.pdbx_seq_one_letter_code
_entity_poly.pdbx_strand_id
1 'polypeptide(L)'
;MKKILALMIMLGLVAAPLSASAHPGRTDANGGHTCRTNCAKWGLKDGEYHYHNGGSTKTTSAPTTKATQPAPTKPATTKPAQNKLPGTLKVTVTKVVDGDTFKAKINGKEESIRLIGIDTPETVHPNKPVQPYGPEASAYTKKRLDGQTVTLEFDVQQRDKYGRLLAYVWLGNAKNPKAEMLNQTLVKEGYAQVATFPPNVKYTDSFVKLQKQARDAEKGLWAKK
;
A
#
# COMPACT_ATOMS: atom_id res chain seq x y z
N MET A 1 -67.99 -2.82 -35.82
CA MET A 1 -67.21 -4.08 -35.94
C MET A 1 -65.91 -3.91 -35.18
N LYS A 2 -65.62 -4.90 -34.32
CA LYS A 2 -64.52 -4.96 -33.35
C LYS A 2 -63.15 -4.94 -34.04
N LYS A 3 -62.16 -4.25 -33.44
CA LYS A 3 -60.75 -4.66 -33.35
C LYS A 3 -60.01 -3.70 -32.40
N ILE A 4 -59.98 -4.09 -31.12
CA ILE A 4 -59.13 -3.51 -30.08
C ILE A 4 -57.74 -4.10 -30.32
N LEU A 5 -56.77 -3.27 -30.70
CA LEU A 5 -55.36 -3.68 -30.79
C LEU A 5 -54.67 -3.22 -29.50
N ALA A 6 -54.55 -4.14 -28.54
CA ALA A 6 -53.80 -3.92 -27.31
C ALA A 6 -52.30 -3.96 -27.61
N LEU A 7 -51.64 -2.81 -27.54
CA LEU A 7 -50.19 -2.70 -27.64
C LEU A 7 -49.57 -2.95 -26.25
N MET A 8 -49.23 -4.20 -25.96
CA MET A 8 -48.41 -4.55 -24.79
C MET A 8 -46.96 -4.13 -25.06
N ILE A 9 -46.55 -2.98 -24.53
CA ILE A 9 -45.14 -2.60 -24.43
C ILE A 9 -44.54 -3.41 -23.28
N MET A 10 -43.94 -4.55 -23.62
CA MET A 10 -43.06 -5.30 -22.73
C MET A 10 -41.84 -4.43 -22.40
N LEU A 11 -41.84 -3.85 -21.20
CA LEU A 11 -40.67 -3.22 -20.59
C LEU A 11 -39.68 -4.32 -20.22
N GLY A 12 -38.83 -4.69 -21.18
CA GLY A 12 -37.71 -5.62 -20.95
C GLY A 12 -36.66 -4.97 -20.08
N LEU A 13 -36.75 -5.15 -18.76
CA LEU A 13 -35.66 -4.85 -17.84
C LEU A 13 -34.54 -5.88 -18.10
N VAL A 14 -33.63 -5.57 -19.01
CA VAL A 14 -32.41 -6.37 -19.22
C VAL A 14 -31.49 -6.11 -18.04
N ALA A 15 -31.68 -6.87 -16.96
CA ALA A 15 -30.71 -6.99 -15.89
C ALA A 15 -29.51 -7.76 -16.45
N ALA A 16 -28.54 -7.05 -17.00
CA ALA A 16 -27.25 -7.64 -17.30
C ALA A 16 -26.62 -8.11 -15.97
N PRO A 17 -26.20 -9.37 -15.83
CA PRO A 17 -25.48 -9.81 -14.66
C PRO A 17 -24.18 -9.01 -14.57
N LEU A 18 -24.00 -8.28 -13.47
CA LEU A 18 -22.68 -7.83 -13.05
C LEU A 18 -21.90 -9.09 -12.70
N SER A 19 -21.19 -9.64 -13.67
CA SER A 19 -20.23 -10.72 -13.46
C SER A 19 -19.06 -10.19 -12.64
N ALA A 20 -19.20 -10.21 -11.32
CA ALA A 20 -18.08 -10.13 -10.40
C ALA A 20 -17.31 -11.45 -10.52
N SER A 21 -16.21 -11.45 -11.28
CA SER A 21 -15.31 -12.59 -11.35
C SER A 21 -14.56 -12.74 -10.03
N ALA A 22 -15.13 -13.47 -9.07
CA ALA A 22 -14.39 -13.98 -7.93
C ALA A 22 -13.48 -15.13 -8.42
N HIS A 23 -12.20 -15.11 -8.06
CA HIS A 23 -11.25 -16.16 -8.47
C HIS A 23 -11.22 -17.31 -7.47
N PRO A 24 -10.93 -18.54 -7.91
CA PRO A 24 -10.84 -19.67 -7.01
C PRO A 24 -9.57 -19.57 -6.16
N GLY A 25 -9.74 -19.20 -4.90
CA GLY A 25 -8.70 -19.21 -3.87
C GLY A 25 -9.27 -18.81 -2.52
N ARG A 26 -9.19 -19.69 -1.52
CA ARG A 26 -9.48 -19.28 -0.14
C ARG A 26 -8.44 -18.25 0.28
N THR A 27 -8.89 -17.05 0.62
CA THR A 27 -8.06 -16.07 1.31
C THR A 27 -7.73 -16.60 2.71
N ASP A 28 -6.49 -16.40 3.16
CA ASP A 28 -6.10 -16.70 4.53
C ASP A 28 -6.69 -15.68 5.53
N ALA A 29 -6.37 -15.86 6.81
CA ALA A 29 -6.87 -15.01 7.88
C ALA A 29 -6.48 -13.53 7.74
N ASN A 30 -5.48 -13.22 6.92
CA ASN A 30 -5.01 -11.86 6.65
C ASN A 30 -5.57 -11.29 5.34
N GLY A 31 -6.47 -12.01 4.65
CA GLY A 31 -7.06 -11.58 3.39
C GLY A 31 -6.16 -11.78 2.16
N GLY A 32 -5.08 -12.56 2.31
CA GLY A 32 -4.14 -12.84 1.22
C GLY A 32 -4.23 -14.26 0.68
N HIS A 33 -3.65 -14.50 -0.49
CA HIS A 33 -3.53 -15.83 -1.09
C HIS A 33 -2.43 -15.86 -2.17
N THR A 34 -1.93 -17.06 -2.43
CA THR A 34 -1.02 -17.34 -3.55
C THR A 34 -1.81 -17.44 -4.86
N CYS A 35 -1.44 -16.64 -5.85
CA CYS A 35 -2.04 -16.73 -7.17
C CYS A 35 -1.68 -18.05 -7.85
N ARG A 36 -2.69 -18.81 -8.31
CA ARG A 36 -2.50 -20.08 -9.03
C ARG A 36 -3.29 -20.21 -10.33
N THR A 37 -4.22 -19.28 -10.59
CA THR A 37 -5.02 -19.28 -11.81
C THR A 37 -5.18 -17.86 -12.30
N ASN A 38 -5.15 -17.68 -13.63
CA ASN A 38 -5.33 -16.38 -14.29
C ASN A 38 -4.37 -15.27 -13.79
N CYS A 39 -3.19 -15.61 -13.25
CA CYS A 39 -2.29 -14.65 -12.61
C CYS A 39 -1.82 -13.55 -13.55
N ALA A 40 -1.55 -13.89 -14.81
CA ALA A 40 -1.19 -12.92 -15.84
C ALA A 40 -2.28 -11.85 -16.07
N LYS A 41 -3.57 -12.20 -15.91
CA LYS A 41 -4.68 -11.24 -16.00
C LYS A 41 -4.57 -10.13 -14.94
N TRP A 42 -3.97 -10.46 -13.81
CA TRP A 42 -3.78 -9.58 -12.65
C TRP A 42 -2.36 -9.03 -12.56
N GLY A 43 -1.52 -9.27 -13.58
CA GLY A 43 -0.13 -8.82 -13.60
C GLY A 43 0.76 -9.54 -12.58
N LEU A 44 0.35 -10.73 -12.10
CA LEU A 44 1.07 -11.55 -11.14
C LEU A 44 1.67 -12.78 -11.83
N LYS A 45 2.80 -13.26 -11.33
CA LYS A 45 3.37 -14.54 -11.72
C LYS A 45 2.60 -15.69 -11.06
N ASP A 46 2.64 -16.86 -11.70
CA ASP A 46 2.16 -18.07 -11.03
C ASP A 46 2.96 -18.32 -9.74
N GLY A 47 2.26 -18.57 -8.64
CA GLY A 47 2.86 -18.68 -7.31
C GLY A 47 3.11 -17.36 -6.58
N GLU A 48 2.76 -16.20 -7.16
CA GLU A 48 2.93 -14.89 -6.51
C GLU A 48 1.81 -14.62 -5.48
N TYR A 49 2.20 -14.32 -4.24
CA TYR A 49 1.26 -14.07 -3.14
C TYR A 49 0.77 -12.62 -3.12
N HIS A 50 -0.54 -12.41 -3.01
CA HIS A 50 -1.18 -11.09 -3.02
C HIS A 50 -2.45 -11.02 -2.15
N TYR A 51 -2.88 -9.81 -1.81
CA TYR A 51 -4.03 -9.52 -0.95
C TYR A 51 -5.19 -8.93 -1.73
N HIS A 52 -6.42 -9.22 -1.32
CA HIS A 52 -7.65 -8.57 -1.80
C HIS A 52 -8.30 -7.88 -0.61
N ASN A 53 -8.57 -6.56 -0.66
CA ASN A 53 -9.35 -5.97 0.42
C ASN A 53 -10.28 -4.82 -0.01
N GLY A 54 -11.53 -5.20 -0.29
CA GLY A 54 -12.71 -4.34 -0.34
C GLY A 54 -13.81 -4.77 0.63
N GLY A 55 -13.48 -5.40 1.77
CA GLY A 55 -14.46 -5.90 2.75
C GLY A 55 -14.34 -5.25 4.12
N SER A 56 -15.35 -4.47 4.51
CA SER A 56 -15.48 -3.86 5.84
C SER A 56 -15.23 -4.87 6.97
N THR A 57 -14.26 -4.61 7.85
CA THR A 57 -14.22 -5.30 9.14
C THR A 57 -15.29 -4.69 10.06
N LYS A 58 -16.47 -5.31 10.00
CA LYS A 58 -17.43 -5.28 11.10
C LYS A 58 -16.69 -5.57 12.40
N THR A 59 -16.74 -4.60 13.31
CA THR A 59 -16.53 -4.82 14.74
C THR A 59 -17.54 -5.87 15.20
N THR A 60 -17.09 -7.10 15.43
CA THR A 60 -17.84 -8.08 16.22
C THR A 60 -17.16 -8.21 17.58
N SER A 61 -17.66 -7.40 18.50
CA SER A 61 -17.58 -7.63 19.93
C SER A 61 -18.44 -8.86 20.28
N ALA A 62 -17.89 -9.82 21.03
CA ALA A 62 -18.65 -10.74 21.89
C ALA A 62 -17.66 -11.47 22.84
N PRO A 63 -18.13 -12.08 23.96
CA PRO A 63 -18.57 -11.42 25.18
C PRO A 63 -17.80 -11.91 26.42
N THR A 64 -18.06 -11.21 27.53
CA THR A 64 -17.50 -11.36 28.87
C THR A 64 -17.79 -12.71 29.53
N THR A 65 -16.78 -13.24 30.25
CA THR A 65 -16.80 -13.85 31.61
C THR A 65 -16.10 -15.21 31.70
N LYS A 66 -14.96 -15.27 32.41
CA LYS A 66 -14.87 -15.82 33.78
C LYS A 66 -13.47 -15.62 34.34
N ALA A 67 -13.42 -15.28 35.62
CA ALA A 67 -12.22 -14.96 36.38
C ALA A 67 -11.44 -16.21 36.79
N THR A 68 -10.12 -16.14 36.70
CA THR A 68 -9.18 -16.84 37.57
C THR A 68 -7.97 -15.93 37.81
N GLN A 69 -7.68 -15.63 39.08
CA GLN A 69 -6.55 -14.81 39.55
C GLN A 69 -5.21 -15.59 39.58
N PRO A 70 -4.05 -14.92 39.77
CA PRO A 70 -2.87 -15.08 38.92
C PRO A 70 -1.71 -15.89 39.54
N ALA A 71 -0.80 -16.38 38.68
CA ALA A 71 0.54 -16.84 39.05
C ALA A 71 1.58 -15.68 38.96
N PRO A 72 2.64 -15.67 39.79
CA PRO A 72 3.49 -14.49 40.00
C PRO A 72 4.54 -14.26 38.89
N THR A 73 4.48 -13.04 38.35
CA THR A 73 5.55 -12.11 37.90
C THR A 73 6.85 -12.64 37.28
N LYS A 74 7.03 -12.32 35.99
CA LYS A 74 8.26 -11.72 35.47
C LYS A 74 7.92 -10.29 35.02
N PRO A 75 8.70 -9.24 35.35
CA PRO A 75 8.37 -7.88 34.94
C PRO A 75 8.43 -7.79 33.41
N ALA A 76 7.27 -7.66 32.77
CA ALA A 76 7.19 -7.14 31.42
C ALA A 76 7.61 -5.67 31.51
N THR A 77 8.80 -5.36 30.99
CA THR A 77 9.21 -3.99 30.72
C THR A 77 8.17 -3.36 29.79
N THR A 78 7.27 -2.58 30.37
CA THR A 78 6.31 -1.75 29.63
C THR A 78 7.10 -0.74 28.81
N LYS A 79 7.26 -1.05 27.51
CA LYS A 79 7.67 -0.06 26.50
C LYS A 79 6.71 1.13 26.64
N PRO A 80 7.20 2.37 26.80
CA PRO A 80 6.33 3.53 26.93
C PRO A 80 5.36 3.58 25.74
N ALA A 81 4.09 3.84 26.02
CA ALA A 81 3.08 4.08 25.00
C ALA A 81 3.58 5.21 24.09
N GLN A 82 4.07 4.85 22.90
CA GLN A 82 4.52 5.84 21.93
C GLN A 82 3.30 6.64 21.51
N ASN A 83 3.26 7.93 21.83
CA ASN A 83 2.19 8.84 21.40
C ASN A 83 1.95 8.66 19.90
N LYS A 84 0.76 8.16 19.55
CA LYS A 84 0.35 7.94 18.17
C LYS A 84 0.37 9.28 17.45
N LEU A 85 1.09 9.36 16.34
CA LEU A 85 1.13 10.56 15.49
C LEU A 85 -0.26 10.81 14.88
N PRO A 86 -0.59 12.06 14.51
CA PRO A 86 -1.82 12.37 13.79
C PRO A 86 -1.89 11.58 12.48
N GLY A 87 -3.10 11.40 11.92
CA GLY A 87 -3.30 10.65 10.67
C GLY A 87 -2.49 11.21 9.49
N THR A 88 -2.23 12.51 9.48
CA THR A 88 -1.32 13.16 8.54
C THR A 88 -0.37 14.13 9.26
N LEU A 89 0.85 14.27 8.77
CA LEU A 89 1.87 15.14 9.35
C LEU A 89 2.71 15.82 8.26
N LYS A 90 2.83 17.15 8.31
CA LYS A 90 3.70 17.91 7.41
C LYS A 90 5.13 17.92 7.95
N VAL A 91 6.11 17.58 7.13
CA VAL A 91 7.51 17.45 7.52
C VAL A 91 8.44 18.02 6.46
N THR A 92 9.62 18.49 6.88
CA THR A 92 10.69 18.90 5.96
C THR A 92 11.71 17.77 5.86
N VAL A 93 11.97 17.33 4.63
CA VAL A 93 12.96 16.29 4.33
C VAL A 93 14.36 16.83 4.59
N THR A 94 15.15 16.09 5.35
CA THR A 94 16.53 16.44 5.69
C THR A 94 17.55 15.67 4.86
N LYS A 95 17.23 14.43 4.48
CA LYS A 95 18.12 13.56 3.70
C LYS A 95 17.34 12.45 3.03
N VAL A 96 17.65 12.15 1.78
CA VAL A 96 17.20 10.91 1.12
C VAL A 96 18.27 9.84 1.32
N VAL A 97 17.85 8.66 1.80
CA VAL A 97 18.76 7.53 2.09
C VAL A 97 18.85 6.62 0.86
N ASP A 98 17.70 6.21 0.34
CA ASP A 98 17.55 5.38 -0.87
C ASP A 98 16.21 5.71 -1.55
N GLY A 99 15.77 4.87 -2.49
CA GLY A 99 14.56 5.11 -3.29
C GLY A 99 13.25 5.13 -2.48
N ASP A 100 13.19 4.46 -1.33
CA ASP A 100 11.97 4.32 -0.53
C ASP A 100 12.14 4.70 0.95
N THR A 101 13.33 5.16 1.33
CA THR A 101 13.68 5.60 2.66
C THR A 101 14.30 6.99 2.64
N PHE A 102 13.77 7.88 3.47
CA PHE A 102 14.32 9.21 3.70
C PHE A 102 14.25 9.58 5.18
N LYS A 103 14.86 10.70 5.53
CA LYS A 103 14.86 11.28 6.86
C LYS A 103 14.20 12.65 6.85
N ALA A 104 13.48 12.95 7.92
CA ALA A 104 12.85 14.24 8.11
C ALA A 104 12.90 14.67 9.57
N LYS A 105 12.80 15.97 9.81
CA LYS A 105 12.73 16.53 11.16
C LYS A 105 11.28 16.51 11.67
N ILE A 106 11.03 15.79 12.75
CA ILE A 106 9.72 15.67 13.42
C ILE A 106 9.91 15.97 14.91
N ASN A 107 9.19 16.95 15.44
CA ASN A 107 9.27 17.36 16.85
C ASN A 107 10.73 17.61 17.32
N GLY A 108 11.54 18.24 16.46
CA GLY A 108 12.94 18.54 16.75
C GLY A 108 13.93 17.38 16.55
N LYS A 109 13.45 16.15 16.32
CA LYS A 109 14.29 14.96 16.12
C LYS A 109 14.32 14.55 14.66
N GLU A 110 15.45 14.00 14.22
CA GLU A 110 15.53 13.35 12.91
C GLU A 110 14.92 11.95 13.01
N GLU A 111 13.93 11.68 12.16
CA GLU A 111 13.23 10.40 12.06
C GLU A 111 13.45 9.80 10.69
N SER A 112 13.56 8.47 10.61
CA SER A 112 13.61 7.73 9.34
C SER A 112 12.20 7.34 8.93
N ILE A 113 11.86 7.56 7.66
CA ILE A 113 10.56 7.30 7.06
C ILE A 113 10.74 6.30 5.91
N ARG A 114 10.00 5.18 5.96
CA ARG A 114 9.92 4.16 4.92
C ARG A 114 8.56 4.26 4.21
N LEU A 115 8.60 4.33 2.89
CA LEU A 115 7.40 4.42 2.06
C LEU A 115 6.59 3.12 2.15
N ILE A 116 5.29 3.22 2.45
CA ILE A 116 4.40 2.06 2.52
C ILE A 116 4.09 1.53 1.11
N GLY A 117 3.98 0.20 0.99
CA GLY A 117 3.38 -0.47 -0.16
C GLY A 117 4.30 -0.65 -1.37
N ILE A 118 5.55 -0.19 -1.26
CA ILE A 118 6.52 -0.21 -2.36
C ILE A 118 7.90 -0.68 -1.86
N ASP A 119 8.70 -1.20 -2.77
CA ASP A 119 10.10 -1.57 -2.53
C ASP A 119 10.93 -1.14 -3.73
N THR A 120 11.98 -0.37 -3.48
CA THR A 120 12.92 0.07 -4.50
C THR A 120 14.16 -0.82 -4.53
N PRO A 121 14.84 -0.97 -5.68
CA PRO A 121 16.05 -1.76 -5.71
C PRO A 121 17.11 -1.17 -4.79
N GLU A 122 17.69 -2.02 -3.96
CA GLU A 122 18.59 -1.61 -2.88
C GLU A 122 19.90 -1.04 -3.44
N THR A 123 20.39 0.03 -2.81
CA THR A 123 21.60 0.76 -3.24
C THR A 123 22.66 0.91 -2.16
N VAL A 124 22.31 0.77 -0.88
CA VAL A 124 23.18 1.15 0.24
C VAL A 124 23.45 0.01 1.22
N HIS A 125 22.96 -1.20 0.94
CA HIS A 125 23.14 -2.33 1.84
C HIS A 125 24.60 -2.82 1.86
N PRO A 126 25.30 -2.80 3.01
CA PRO A 126 26.76 -3.01 3.09
C PRO A 126 27.25 -4.32 2.48
N ASN A 127 26.41 -5.36 2.57
CA ASN A 127 26.76 -6.73 2.19
C ASN A 127 26.05 -7.20 0.91
N LYS A 128 25.40 -6.31 0.15
CA LYS A 128 24.69 -6.70 -1.08
C LYS A 128 25.18 -5.86 -2.26
N PRO A 129 25.27 -6.45 -3.47
CA PRO A 129 25.53 -5.66 -4.65
C PRO A 129 24.39 -4.68 -4.89
N VAL A 130 24.72 -3.51 -5.45
CA VAL A 130 23.73 -2.54 -5.94
C VAL A 130 22.81 -3.25 -6.93
N GLN A 131 21.51 -3.19 -6.66
CA GLN A 131 20.54 -3.84 -7.53
C GLN A 131 20.35 -3.03 -8.82
N PRO A 132 20.08 -3.70 -9.95
CA PRO A 132 19.77 -3.01 -11.20
C PRO A 132 18.66 -1.98 -11.00
N TYR A 133 18.85 -0.78 -11.55
CA TYR A 133 17.93 0.35 -11.45
C TYR A 133 17.81 1.02 -10.06
N GLY A 134 18.55 0.54 -9.06
CA GLY A 134 18.59 1.14 -7.73
C GLY A 134 19.08 2.60 -7.74
N PRO A 135 20.25 2.91 -8.34
CA PRO A 135 20.77 4.27 -8.40
C PRO A 135 19.78 5.25 -9.04
N GLU A 136 19.07 4.82 -10.09
CA GLU A 136 18.06 5.59 -10.80
C GLU A 136 16.84 5.87 -9.90
N ALA A 137 16.35 4.87 -9.16
CA ALA A 137 15.27 5.04 -8.18
C ALA A 137 15.67 6.01 -7.06
N SER A 138 16.86 5.82 -6.47
CA SER A 138 17.40 6.72 -5.44
C SER A 138 17.58 8.15 -5.95
N ALA A 139 18.12 8.34 -7.16
CA ALA A 139 18.29 9.65 -7.76
C ALA A 139 16.94 10.34 -8.04
N TYR A 140 15.94 9.58 -8.50
CA TYR A 140 14.60 10.09 -8.70
C TYR A 140 14.00 10.58 -7.38
N THR A 141 13.98 9.74 -6.35
CA THR A 141 13.45 10.11 -5.02
C THR A 141 14.18 11.33 -4.47
N LYS A 142 15.52 11.38 -4.58
CA LYS A 142 16.31 12.54 -4.16
C LYS A 142 15.87 13.81 -4.87
N LYS A 143 15.75 13.79 -6.20
CA LYS A 143 15.28 14.95 -6.99
C LYS A 143 13.89 15.43 -6.55
N ARG A 144 13.00 14.52 -6.13
CA ARG A 144 11.62 14.85 -5.73
C ARG A 144 11.50 15.30 -4.28
N LEU A 145 12.40 14.89 -3.38
CA LEU A 145 12.24 15.07 -1.95
C LEU A 145 13.28 15.98 -1.29
N ASP A 146 14.47 16.11 -1.84
CA ASP A 146 15.58 16.79 -1.14
C ASP A 146 15.24 18.24 -0.81
N GLY A 147 15.31 18.60 0.48
CA GLY A 147 14.90 19.91 1.00
C GLY A 147 13.41 20.26 0.89
N GLN A 148 12.56 19.36 0.38
CA GLN A 148 11.14 19.64 0.19
C GLN A 148 10.34 19.44 1.48
N THR A 149 9.20 20.13 1.54
CA THR A 149 8.20 19.91 2.58
C THR A 149 7.07 19.05 2.05
N VAL A 150 6.86 17.90 2.67
CA VAL A 150 5.90 16.87 2.24
C VAL A 150 4.88 16.58 3.34
N THR A 151 3.75 16.00 2.97
CA THR A 151 2.78 15.49 3.93
C THR A 151 2.89 13.97 4.02
N LEU A 152 3.22 13.47 5.20
CA LEU A 152 3.12 12.07 5.55
C LEU A 152 1.67 11.73 5.84
N GLU A 153 1.16 10.66 5.24
CA GLU A 153 -0.09 10.04 5.62
C GLU A 153 0.20 8.66 6.21
N PHE A 154 -0.26 8.45 7.44
CA PHE A 154 -0.03 7.19 8.15
C PHE A 154 -1.21 6.24 7.96
N ASP A 155 -0.91 4.95 8.03
CA ASP A 155 -1.91 3.88 8.02
C ASP A 155 -2.10 3.31 9.45
N VAL A 156 -2.71 2.13 9.57
CA VAL A 156 -3.00 1.45 10.85
C VAL A 156 -1.77 1.37 11.74
N GLN A 157 -0.64 0.91 11.21
CA GLN A 157 0.63 0.80 11.92
C GLN A 157 1.60 1.90 11.49
N GLN A 158 2.03 2.73 12.44
CA GLN A 158 2.88 3.89 12.14
C GLN A 158 4.37 3.59 12.13
N ARG A 159 4.82 2.50 12.77
CA ARG A 159 6.23 2.15 12.86
C ARG A 159 6.47 0.68 12.60
N ASP A 160 7.57 0.38 11.92
CA ASP A 160 8.06 -0.99 11.77
C ASP A 160 8.88 -1.47 12.98
N LYS A 161 9.35 -2.72 12.92
CA LYS A 161 10.19 -3.33 13.96
C LYS A 161 11.56 -2.67 14.13
N TYR A 162 12.02 -1.91 13.14
CA TYR A 162 13.28 -1.16 13.17
C TYR A 162 13.08 0.26 13.71
N GLY A 163 11.84 0.64 14.02
CA GLY A 163 11.49 1.96 14.53
C GLY A 163 11.31 3.02 13.45
N ARG A 164 11.38 2.69 12.15
CA ARG A 164 11.12 3.63 11.06
C ARG A 164 9.64 3.97 11.02
N LEU A 165 9.32 5.23 10.72
CA LEU A 165 7.95 5.64 10.44
C LEU A 165 7.51 5.09 9.09
N LEU A 166 6.29 4.58 9.03
CA LEU A 166 5.67 4.05 7.83
C LEU A 166 4.67 5.08 7.30
N ALA A 167 4.86 5.57 6.07
CA ALA A 167 3.96 6.57 5.50
C ALA A 167 3.75 6.43 4.00
N TYR A 168 2.60 6.91 3.54
CA TYR A 168 2.40 7.39 2.16
C TYR A 168 2.84 8.84 2.09
N VAL A 169 3.61 9.21 1.07
CA VAL A 169 4.23 10.54 0.99
C VAL A 169 3.54 11.36 -0.10
N TRP A 170 2.95 12.47 0.31
CA TRP A 170 2.28 13.41 -0.58
C TRP A 170 3.14 14.65 -0.82
N LEU A 171 3.35 14.97 -2.09
CA LEU A 171 3.99 16.19 -2.54
C LEU A 171 2.93 17.31 -2.54
N GLY A 172 2.86 18.02 -1.42
CA GLY A 172 1.81 19.01 -1.13
C GLY A 172 0.85 18.54 -0.04
N ASN A 173 -0.40 19.02 -0.09
CA ASN A 173 -1.44 18.68 0.89
C ASN A 173 -2.18 17.41 0.46
N ALA A 174 -2.17 16.37 1.30
CA ALA A 174 -2.86 15.10 1.03
C ALA A 174 -4.38 15.24 0.78
N LYS A 175 -5.00 16.33 1.24
CA LYS A 175 -6.44 16.62 0.98
C LYS A 175 -6.69 17.28 -0.38
N ASN A 176 -5.64 17.73 -1.07
CA ASN A 176 -5.78 18.30 -2.41
C ASN A 176 -5.89 17.16 -3.44
N PRO A 177 -6.98 17.07 -4.21
CA PRO A 177 -7.14 16.00 -5.21
C PRO A 177 -6.11 16.04 -6.34
N LYS A 178 -5.39 17.16 -6.50
CA LYS A 178 -4.28 17.31 -7.45
C LYS A 178 -2.91 17.00 -6.83
N ALA A 179 -2.83 16.70 -5.53
CA ALA A 179 -1.56 16.36 -4.90
C ALA A 179 -1.06 15.00 -5.40
N GLU A 180 0.24 14.93 -5.65
CA GLU A 180 0.87 13.71 -6.11
C GLU A 180 1.33 12.87 -4.91
N MET A 181 1.00 11.58 -4.91
CA MET A 181 1.59 10.62 -3.97
C MET A 181 2.85 10.01 -4.57
N LEU A 182 4.01 10.27 -3.95
CA LEU A 182 5.29 9.78 -4.43
C LEU A 182 5.32 8.25 -4.56
N ASN A 183 4.69 7.53 -3.62
CA ASN A 183 4.61 6.07 -3.65
C ASN A 183 3.98 5.57 -4.97
N GLN A 184 2.87 6.18 -5.40
CA GLN A 184 2.22 5.85 -6.67
C GLN A 184 3.13 6.16 -7.85
N THR A 185 3.79 7.32 -7.84
CA THR A 185 4.68 7.74 -8.93
C THR A 185 5.86 6.80 -9.10
N LEU A 186 6.50 6.37 -8.00
CA LEU A 186 7.63 5.44 -8.06
C LEU A 186 7.23 4.11 -8.70
N VAL A 187 6.05 3.58 -8.38
CA VAL A 187 5.53 2.36 -9.01
C VAL A 187 5.18 2.61 -10.48
N LYS A 188 4.47 3.69 -10.78
CA LYS A 188 4.01 4.03 -12.12
C LYS A 188 5.15 4.24 -13.11
N GLU A 189 6.24 4.86 -12.67
CA GLU A 189 7.41 5.11 -13.49
C GLU A 189 8.43 3.95 -13.46
N GLY A 190 8.10 2.86 -12.76
CA GLY A 190 8.94 1.65 -12.74
C GLY A 190 10.20 1.80 -11.89
N TYR A 191 10.24 2.71 -10.91
CA TYR A 191 11.33 2.82 -9.93
C TYR A 191 11.17 1.87 -8.74
N ALA A 192 9.95 1.40 -8.48
CA ALA A 192 9.63 0.51 -7.37
C ALA A 192 8.70 -0.62 -7.80
N GLN A 193 8.82 -1.76 -7.12
CA GLN A 193 7.85 -2.84 -7.15
C GLN A 193 6.86 -2.70 -5.99
N VAL A 194 5.66 -3.28 -6.12
CA VAL A 194 4.67 -3.31 -5.04
C VAL A 194 5.09 -4.30 -3.97
N ALA A 195 5.08 -3.87 -2.71
CA ALA A 195 5.38 -4.72 -1.55
C ALA A 195 4.38 -4.44 -0.43
N THR A 196 3.48 -5.39 -0.17
CA THR A 196 2.35 -5.20 0.74
C THR A 196 2.61 -5.89 2.08
N PHE A 197 2.44 -5.14 3.18
CA PHE A 197 2.62 -5.63 4.54
C PHE A 197 1.42 -5.23 5.41
N PRO A 198 0.48 -6.15 5.70
CA PRO A 198 -0.61 -5.87 6.62
C PRO A 198 -0.11 -5.40 8.00
N PRO A 199 -0.83 -4.48 8.68
CA PRO A 199 -2.15 -3.96 8.32
C PRO A 199 -2.13 -2.76 7.34
N ASN A 200 -0.97 -2.35 6.84
CA ASN A 200 -0.81 -1.13 6.04
C ASN A 200 -1.03 -1.39 4.55
N VAL A 201 -2.29 -1.43 4.13
CA VAL A 201 -2.70 -1.85 2.78
C VAL A 201 -3.66 -0.87 2.08
N LYS A 202 -3.82 0.34 2.63
CA LYS A 202 -4.83 1.33 2.17
C LYS A 202 -4.86 1.59 0.65
N TYR A 203 -3.70 1.58 -0.02
CA TYR A 203 -3.60 1.91 -1.45
C TYR A 203 -3.12 0.75 -2.32
N THR A 204 -3.12 -0.49 -1.82
CA THR A 204 -2.56 -1.66 -2.52
C THR A 204 -3.17 -1.86 -3.91
N ASP A 205 -4.49 -1.81 -4.06
CA ASP A 205 -5.16 -1.99 -5.36
C ASP A 205 -4.70 -0.96 -6.39
N SER A 206 -4.50 0.29 -5.96
CA SER A 206 -3.98 1.34 -6.82
C SER A 206 -2.54 1.04 -7.24
N PHE A 207 -1.69 0.58 -6.32
CA PHE A 207 -0.29 0.25 -6.63
C PHE A 207 -0.20 -0.93 -7.60
N VAL A 208 -0.99 -1.98 -7.41
CA VAL A 208 -1.03 -3.14 -8.33
C VAL A 208 -1.40 -2.70 -9.74
N LYS A 209 -2.43 -1.85 -9.89
CA LYS A 209 -2.82 -1.29 -11.19
C LYS A 209 -1.69 -0.48 -11.84
N LEU A 210 -1.03 0.39 -11.08
CA LEU A 210 0.07 1.21 -11.58
C LEU A 210 1.29 0.36 -11.97
N GLN A 211 1.60 -0.69 -11.22
CA GLN A 211 2.67 -1.62 -11.56
C GLN A 211 2.38 -2.34 -12.87
N LYS A 212 1.12 -2.79 -13.07
CA LYS A 212 0.72 -3.39 -14.34
C LYS A 212 0.95 -2.41 -15.50
N GLN A 213 0.55 -1.15 -15.34
CA GLN A 213 0.79 -0.11 -16.35
C GLN A 213 2.28 0.10 -16.63
N ALA A 214 3.13 0.12 -15.58
CA ALA A 214 4.57 0.26 -15.73
C ALA A 214 5.18 -0.94 -16.47
N ARG A 215 4.70 -2.16 -16.21
CA ARG A 215 5.12 -3.38 -16.91
C ARG A 215 4.70 -3.37 -18.38
N ASP A 216 3.43 -3.08 -18.65
CA ASP A 216 2.90 -3.03 -20.01
C ASP A 216 3.60 -1.95 -20.86
N ALA A 217 4.06 -0.86 -20.23
CA ALA A 217 4.81 0.22 -20.85
C ALA A 217 6.35 0.03 -20.80
N GLU A 218 6.84 -1.13 -20.33
CA GLU A 218 8.27 -1.47 -20.23
C GLU A 218 9.11 -0.39 -19.53
N LYS A 219 8.55 0.24 -18.49
CA LYS A 219 9.21 1.33 -17.75
C LYS A 219 10.18 0.82 -16.70
N GLY A 220 11.32 1.50 -16.57
CA GLY A 220 12.27 1.32 -15.48
C GLY A 220 12.67 -0.14 -15.26
N LEU A 221 12.30 -0.70 -14.09
CA LEU A 221 12.52 -2.10 -13.72
C LEU A 221 12.01 -3.12 -14.75
N TRP A 222 11.06 -2.74 -15.58
CA TRP A 222 10.40 -3.61 -16.54
C TRP A 222 10.92 -3.46 -17.97
N ALA A 223 11.89 -2.57 -18.21
CA ALA A 223 12.49 -2.39 -19.53
C ALA A 223 13.25 -3.65 -19.97
N LYS A 224 13.04 -4.08 -21.22
CA LYS A 224 13.83 -5.16 -21.83
C LYS A 224 15.24 -4.64 -22.10
N LYS A 225 16.24 -5.33 -21.56
CA LYS A 225 17.66 -5.07 -21.83
C LYS A 225 18.14 -5.86 -23.04
#